data_AF-A0A3L6ETI3-F1
#
_entry.id   AF-A0A3L6ETI3-F1
#
_cell.length_a   1.000
_cell.length_b   1.000
_cell.length_c   1.000
_cell.angle_alpha   90.00
_cell.angle_beta   90.00
_cell.angle_gamma   90.00
#
_symmetry.space_group_name_H-M   'P 1'
#
loop_
_entity.id
_entity.type
_entity.pdbx_description
1 polymer ?
#
loop_
_entity_poly.entity_id
_entity_poly.type
_entity_poly.pdbx_seq_one_letter_code
_entity_poly.pdbx_strand_id
1 'polypeptide(L)'
;MVANGAHLSAFPNYLPNRPTPTVKLGRTKKSPPPPARRSKAKHREERAHRFIQLNSKRTYPTRRRRRRRPSSRSGAMAAAARRGPGALLLVALLLLALVVSGHCLDAHHRGLKRRRRKHEIHSPIKTVVVVVMENRSFDHILGWLRRTRPDIDGLTGRESNRLNASDPSSPDIFVTDEAGYVDSDPGHGFEDIREQIFGSADTSAVPPPMSGFAQNARGMGLGMPQNVMSGFKPDAVPVYASLADEFAVFDRWFASVPTSTQPNRLFVHSATSHGLTFNARKDLIHGFPQKTIFDSLEENGLSFGIYYQNIPATLFYQSLRRLKHLVKFHQYSLKFKLHAKLGKLPNYAVIEQRYFDCEMFPANDDHPSHDVARGQRFVKEVYETLRASPQWNETALIITYDEHGGFYDHVPTPVVGVPQPDGIVGPDPYYFKFERLGVRVPTFLISPWIDKGTVIHKPNGPQDTSQYEHSSIPATVKKLFNLHSNFLTKRDAWAGTFEDYFKIRRTPRTDCPEKLPEVTKSLRPFGPKEDSSLSEFQVELIQLASQLNGDHVLNTYPDIGRTMTVGEANRYAEDAVARFLEAGRIALRAGANESALVTMRPALTSRASMSSGLSSEL
;
A
#
# COMPACT_ATOMS: atom_id res chain seq x y z
N MET A 1 13.42 -67.19 -16.99
CA MET A 1 12.81 -68.53 -17.10
C MET A 1 11.41 -68.40 -16.52
N VAL A 2 10.35 -68.43 -17.35
CA VAL A 2 9.62 -69.65 -17.79
C VAL A 2 8.94 -70.30 -16.57
N ALA A 3 7.73 -69.86 -16.21
CA ALA A 3 6.40 -70.37 -16.66
C ALA A 3 5.81 -71.36 -15.60
N ASN A 4 4.52 -71.72 -15.53
CA ASN A 4 3.37 -71.51 -16.42
C ASN A 4 2.04 -71.61 -15.62
N GLY A 5 0.89 -71.19 -16.18
CA GLY A 5 -0.45 -71.48 -15.60
C GLY A 5 -1.56 -70.53 -16.09
N ALA A 6 -2.70 -71.06 -16.59
CA ALA A 6 -3.73 -70.26 -17.28
C ALA A 6 -5.14 -70.90 -17.27
N HIS A 7 -6.18 -70.05 -17.37
CA HIS A 7 -7.55 -70.25 -17.91
C HIS A 7 -8.21 -68.83 -17.94
N LEU A 8 -8.80 -68.28 -19.02
CA LEU A 8 -9.97 -68.66 -19.85
C LEU A 8 -11.29 -68.75 -19.04
N SER A 9 -12.44 -68.15 -19.42
CA SER A 9 -12.83 -67.21 -20.51
C SER A 9 -14.21 -66.56 -20.14
N ALA A 10 -14.92 -65.66 -20.86
CA ALA A 10 -14.87 -65.11 -22.22
C ALA A 10 -15.59 -63.71 -22.29
N PHE A 11 -15.89 -63.19 -23.49
CA PHE A 11 -16.76 -62.01 -23.77
C PHE A 11 -18.19 -62.44 -24.23
N PRO A 12 -19.15 -61.50 -24.36
CA PRO A 12 -19.42 -60.90 -25.68
C PRO A 12 -19.57 -59.36 -25.69
N ASN A 13 -19.45 -58.76 -26.89
CA ASN A 13 -19.62 -57.34 -27.18
C ASN A 13 -21.10 -56.94 -27.35
N TYR A 14 -21.42 -55.63 -27.40
CA TYR A 14 -22.14 -55.04 -28.55
C TYR A 14 -22.07 -53.49 -28.59
N LEU A 15 -21.88 -52.94 -29.79
CA LEU A 15 -22.11 -51.53 -30.20
C LEU A 15 -23.09 -51.55 -31.39
N PRO A 16 -24.00 -50.56 -31.54
CA PRO A 16 -23.69 -49.36 -32.35
C PRO A 16 -24.39 -48.09 -31.76
N ASN A 17 -24.49 -46.90 -32.38
CA ASN A 17 -24.08 -46.40 -33.70
C ASN A 17 -23.75 -44.88 -33.65
N ARG A 18 -23.33 -44.29 -34.78
CA ARG A 18 -23.40 -42.83 -35.05
C ARG A 18 -24.72 -42.47 -35.75
N PRO A 19 -25.04 -41.16 -35.81
CA PRO A 19 -25.21 -40.57 -37.15
C PRO A 19 -24.47 -39.23 -37.35
N THR A 20 -24.08 -38.97 -38.60
CA THR A 20 -23.68 -37.65 -39.13
C THR A 20 -24.79 -37.04 -39.98
N PRO A 21 -24.88 -35.71 -40.09
CA PRO A 21 -25.46 -35.08 -41.28
C PRO A 21 -24.50 -34.10 -41.98
N THR A 22 -24.70 -33.92 -43.29
CA THR A 22 -23.86 -33.12 -44.20
C THR A 22 -24.41 -31.72 -44.47
N VAL A 23 -23.58 -30.84 -45.06
CA VAL A 23 -23.86 -29.41 -45.33
C VAL A 23 -24.89 -29.18 -46.45
N LYS A 24 -25.73 -28.14 -46.30
CA LYS A 24 -26.28 -27.33 -47.42
C LYS A 24 -26.65 -25.90 -46.98
N LEU A 25 -26.69 -24.96 -47.94
CA LEU A 25 -26.77 -23.50 -47.71
C LEU A 25 -28.20 -22.99 -47.41
N GLY A 26 -28.34 -21.88 -46.65
CA GLY A 26 -29.67 -21.28 -46.40
C GLY A 26 -29.72 -19.90 -45.72
N ARG A 27 -29.40 -18.82 -46.45
CA ARG A 27 -29.81 -17.40 -46.26
C ARG A 27 -29.88 -16.75 -44.84
N THR A 28 -29.14 -15.65 -44.72
CA THR A 28 -29.23 -14.56 -43.72
C THR A 28 -30.64 -14.13 -43.28
N LYS A 29 -30.80 -13.82 -41.98
CA LYS A 29 -31.73 -12.79 -41.48
C LYS A 29 -31.06 -11.96 -40.37
N LYS A 30 -31.34 -10.64 -40.35
CA LYS A 30 -30.91 -9.71 -39.29
C LYS A 30 -31.99 -9.61 -38.20
N SER A 31 -31.58 -9.45 -36.94
CA SER A 31 -32.47 -9.04 -35.84
C SER A 31 -32.68 -7.52 -35.85
N PRO A 32 -33.88 -7.01 -35.54
CA PRO A 32 -34.18 -5.57 -35.57
C PRO A 32 -33.81 -4.83 -34.28
N PRO A 33 -33.58 -3.50 -34.33
CA PRO A 33 -33.36 -2.66 -33.16
C PRO A 33 -34.69 -2.25 -32.47
N PRO A 34 -34.69 -1.92 -31.17
CA PRO A 34 -35.84 -1.33 -30.49
C PRO A 34 -36.10 0.13 -30.94
N PRO A 35 -37.36 0.61 -30.92
CA PRO A 35 -37.73 1.90 -31.49
C PRO A 35 -37.56 3.08 -30.52
N ALA A 36 -37.08 4.22 -31.02
CA ALA A 36 -37.11 5.49 -30.30
C ALA A 36 -38.39 6.30 -30.65
N ARG A 37 -39.10 6.85 -29.64
CA ARG A 37 -39.95 8.04 -29.87
C ARG A 37 -40.40 8.82 -28.62
N ARG A 38 -39.95 10.08 -28.58
CA ARG A 38 -40.67 11.32 -28.18
C ARG A 38 -41.21 11.50 -26.76
N SER A 39 -41.24 12.78 -26.39
CA SER A 39 -41.75 13.34 -25.15
C SER A 39 -43.27 13.52 -25.13
N LYS A 40 -43.81 13.60 -23.90
CA LYS A 40 -44.97 14.45 -23.52
C LYS A 40 -44.91 14.68 -21.99
N ALA A 41 -45.62 15.69 -21.49
CA ALA A 41 -45.54 16.14 -20.10
C ALA A 41 -46.94 16.40 -19.49
N LYS A 42 -46.93 16.59 -18.14
CA LYS A 42 -47.96 17.18 -17.26
C LYS A 42 -49.08 16.32 -16.62
N HIS A 43 -49.20 16.55 -15.30
CA HIS A 43 -50.38 16.58 -14.40
C HIS A 43 -51.18 15.31 -14.02
N ARG A 44 -50.96 14.82 -12.80
CA ARG A 44 -51.81 14.93 -11.56
C ARG A 44 -50.96 14.40 -10.37
N GLU A 45 -50.98 14.90 -9.12
CA GLU A 45 -52.05 15.15 -8.12
C GLU A 45 -52.74 13.86 -7.63
N GLU A 46 -52.97 13.59 -6.33
CA GLU A 46 -53.01 14.47 -5.14
C GLU A 46 -52.73 13.69 -3.80
N ARG A 47 -52.52 14.41 -2.68
CA ARG A 47 -52.63 13.98 -1.23
C ARG A 47 -51.52 13.09 -0.60
N ALA A 48 -51.22 13.18 0.71
CA ALA A 48 -51.46 14.20 1.76
C ALA A 48 -50.61 13.97 3.05
N HIS A 49 -50.73 14.88 4.04
CA HIS A 49 -50.14 14.93 5.40
C HIS A 49 -48.65 15.37 5.46
N ARG A 50 -48.25 16.56 5.96
CA ARG A 50 -48.51 17.32 7.23
C ARG A 50 -47.89 16.65 8.47
N PHE A 51 -47.18 17.30 9.39
CA PHE A 51 -46.74 18.71 9.58
C PHE A 51 -45.29 18.71 10.17
N ILE A 52 -44.58 19.77 10.59
CA ILE A 52 -44.85 21.18 10.96
C ILE A 52 -43.74 22.08 10.34
N GLN A 53 -43.97 23.39 10.19
CA GLN A 53 -42.91 24.40 10.02
C GLN A 53 -43.20 25.63 10.92
N LEU A 54 -42.18 26.25 11.50
CA LEU A 54 -42.25 27.59 12.08
C LEU A 54 -41.10 28.44 11.55
N ASN A 55 -41.41 29.65 11.09
CA ASN A 55 -40.47 30.49 10.36
C ASN A 55 -40.89 31.97 10.53
N SER A 56 -40.01 32.82 11.06
CA SER A 56 -40.26 34.26 11.16
C SER A 56 -39.09 35.05 10.60
N LYS A 57 -39.41 35.97 9.69
CA LYS A 57 -38.44 36.76 8.92
C LYS A 57 -38.00 37.98 9.72
N ARG A 58 -36.76 38.43 9.55
CA ARG A 58 -36.44 39.87 9.59
C ARG A 58 -35.36 40.24 8.57
N THR A 59 -35.49 41.42 8.02
CA THR A 59 -34.80 41.89 6.81
C THR A 59 -33.73 42.94 7.10
N TYR A 60 -32.69 42.98 6.27
CA TYR A 60 -31.70 44.05 6.23
C TYR A 60 -32.16 45.23 5.37
N PRO A 61 -31.83 46.47 5.74
CA PRO A 61 -31.56 47.58 4.82
C PRO A 61 -30.04 47.83 4.68
N THR A 62 -29.62 48.66 3.70
CA THR A 62 -28.20 48.79 3.30
C THR A 62 -27.64 50.23 3.30
N ARG A 63 -26.31 50.32 3.11
CA ARG A 63 -25.50 51.38 2.46
C ARG A 63 -24.88 52.55 3.27
N ARG A 64 -23.54 52.51 3.29
CA ARG A 64 -22.55 53.61 3.06
C ARG A 64 -22.63 54.92 3.90
N ARG A 65 -21.51 55.24 4.58
CA ARG A 65 -20.68 56.44 4.21
C ARG A 65 -19.24 56.49 4.79
N ARG A 66 -18.34 56.96 3.91
CA ARG A 66 -17.03 57.67 4.03
C ARG A 66 -16.12 57.57 5.29
N ARG A 67 -14.80 57.49 4.98
CA ARG A 67 -13.63 57.76 5.86
C ARG A 67 -13.62 59.18 6.45
N ARG A 68 -13.02 59.34 7.65
CA ARG A 68 -12.08 60.42 8.02
C ARG A 68 -11.13 59.95 9.15
N ARG A 69 -10.03 60.66 9.39
CA ARG A 69 -8.94 60.39 10.36
C ARG A 69 -8.38 61.75 10.86
N PRO A 70 -7.49 61.81 11.86
CA PRO A 70 -7.80 62.07 13.27
C PRO A 70 -7.34 63.46 13.78
N SER A 71 -7.65 63.81 15.03
CA SER A 71 -7.13 65.03 15.69
C SER A 71 -6.91 64.90 17.21
N SER A 72 -5.63 64.89 17.60
CA SER A 72 -4.99 65.52 18.78
C SER A 72 -5.69 65.73 20.14
N ARG A 73 -4.90 65.48 21.21
CA ARG A 73 -4.95 66.11 22.57
C ARG A 73 -6.18 65.85 23.45
N SER A 74 -6.15 65.99 24.79
CA SER A 74 -5.08 65.82 25.81
C SER A 74 -5.70 65.99 27.21
N GLY A 75 -5.34 65.17 28.19
CA GLY A 75 -5.78 65.36 29.58
C GLY A 75 -5.37 64.20 30.50
N ALA A 76 -5.07 64.50 31.77
CA ALA A 76 -4.61 63.53 32.76
C ALA A 76 -5.17 63.84 34.15
N MET A 77 -5.20 62.83 35.02
CA MET A 77 -5.54 62.89 36.46
C MET A 77 -6.99 63.26 36.81
N ALA A 78 -7.56 62.81 37.95
CA ALA A 78 -7.21 61.67 38.81
C ALA A 78 -8.42 61.28 39.68
N ALA A 79 -8.48 60.02 40.13
CA ALA A 79 -9.38 59.58 41.21
C ALA A 79 -8.84 58.30 41.87
N ALA A 80 -8.16 58.43 43.02
CA ALA A 80 -7.61 57.29 43.75
C ALA A 80 -8.56 56.84 44.88
N ALA A 81 -9.26 55.72 44.68
CA ALA A 81 -10.11 55.11 45.70
C ALA A 81 -9.30 54.12 46.58
N ARG A 82 -9.13 54.45 47.85
CA ARG A 82 -8.41 53.61 48.83
C ARG A 82 -9.11 52.24 49.00
N ARG A 83 -8.36 51.14 48.93
CA ARG A 83 -8.78 49.81 49.42
C ARG A 83 -7.82 49.34 50.50
N GLY A 84 -8.36 48.93 51.65
CA GLY A 84 -7.56 48.53 52.82
C GLY A 84 -6.88 47.16 52.67
N PRO A 85 -5.85 46.86 53.48
CA PRO A 85 -4.98 45.70 53.31
C PRO A 85 -5.72 44.34 53.38
N GLY A 86 -6.83 44.24 54.12
CA GLY A 86 -7.63 43.01 54.21
C GLY A 86 -8.20 42.53 52.86
N ALA A 87 -8.44 43.44 51.91
CA ALA A 87 -8.98 43.06 50.59
C ALA A 87 -7.95 42.31 49.72
N LEU A 88 -6.66 42.64 49.85
CA LEU A 88 -5.58 41.90 49.17
C LEU A 88 -5.35 40.52 49.80
N LEU A 89 -5.45 40.43 51.13
CA LEU A 89 -5.29 39.16 51.85
C LEU A 89 -6.38 38.15 51.46
N LEU A 90 -7.64 38.60 51.33
CA LEU A 90 -8.75 37.73 50.91
C LEU A 90 -8.57 37.20 49.48
N VAL A 91 -8.10 38.04 48.55
CA VAL A 91 -7.82 37.64 47.16
C VAL A 91 -6.63 36.67 47.09
N ALA A 92 -5.57 36.90 47.88
CA ALA A 92 -4.44 35.99 47.97
C ALA A 92 -4.84 34.60 48.50
N LEU A 93 -5.69 34.55 49.54
CA LEU A 93 -6.21 33.29 50.10
C LEU A 93 -7.13 32.55 49.12
N LEU A 94 -7.98 33.27 48.37
CA LEU A 94 -8.82 32.67 47.31
C LEU A 94 -7.97 32.10 46.16
N LEU A 95 -6.92 32.80 45.73
CA LEU A 95 -6.00 32.29 44.71
C LEU A 95 -5.22 31.07 45.23
N LEU A 96 -4.78 31.07 46.48
CA LEU A 96 -4.10 29.93 47.10
C LEU A 96 -5.04 28.71 47.20
N ALA A 97 -6.30 28.91 47.57
CA ALA A 97 -7.32 27.86 47.62
C ALA A 97 -7.64 27.28 46.22
N LEU A 98 -7.67 28.12 45.17
CA LEU A 98 -7.81 27.67 43.78
C LEU A 98 -6.59 26.86 43.31
N VAL A 99 -5.37 27.24 43.68
CA VAL A 99 -4.16 26.48 43.37
C VAL A 99 -4.18 25.12 44.09
N VAL A 100 -4.48 25.09 45.39
CA VAL A 100 -4.50 23.86 46.20
C VAL A 100 -5.62 22.89 45.75
N SER A 101 -6.83 23.40 45.47
CA SER A 101 -7.92 22.55 44.94
C SER A 101 -7.62 21.99 43.55
N GLY A 102 -6.94 22.76 42.68
CA GLY A 102 -6.41 22.25 41.40
C GLY A 102 -5.43 21.08 41.58
N HIS A 103 -4.54 21.16 42.58
CA HIS A 103 -3.59 20.08 42.88
C HIS A 103 -4.26 18.85 43.49
N CYS A 104 -5.29 19.01 44.33
CA CYS A 104 -6.08 17.88 44.86
C CYS A 104 -6.86 17.13 43.77
N LEU A 105 -7.43 17.84 42.78
CA LEU A 105 -8.11 17.20 41.64
C LEU A 105 -7.14 16.40 40.77
N ASP A 106 -5.95 16.93 40.49
CA ASP A 106 -4.91 16.23 39.74
C ASP A 106 -4.38 15.00 40.51
N ALA A 107 -4.19 15.11 41.83
CA ALA A 107 -3.85 13.97 42.69
C ALA A 107 -4.92 12.86 42.65
N HIS A 108 -6.20 13.20 42.74
CA HIS A 108 -7.27 12.21 42.75
C HIS A 108 -7.47 11.52 41.39
N HIS A 109 -7.15 12.19 40.28
CA HIS A 109 -7.20 11.61 38.94
C HIS A 109 -5.95 10.77 38.60
N ARG A 110 -4.82 10.98 39.30
CA ARG A 110 -3.64 10.11 39.24
C ARG A 110 -3.83 8.79 39.99
N GLY A 111 -4.69 8.74 41.01
CA GLY A 111 -4.88 7.58 41.89
C GLY A 111 -5.46 6.31 41.23
N LEU A 112 -6.16 6.43 40.10
CA LEU A 112 -6.82 5.29 39.42
C LEU A 112 -6.15 4.85 38.11
N LYS A 113 -5.05 5.49 37.69
CA LYS A 113 -4.20 4.95 36.62
C LYS A 113 -3.36 3.79 37.17
N ARG A 114 -4.00 2.61 37.24
CA ARG A 114 -3.36 1.30 37.46
C ARG A 114 -2.03 1.27 36.71
N ARG A 115 -0.93 1.16 37.44
CA ARG A 115 0.46 1.28 36.94
C ARG A 115 0.74 0.18 35.91
N ARG A 116 0.30 0.36 34.65
CA ARG A 116 0.68 -0.48 33.51
C ARG A 116 2.21 -0.46 33.48
N ARG A 117 2.84 -1.63 33.62
CA ARG A 117 4.27 -1.76 33.37
C ARG A 117 4.54 -1.21 31.96
N LYS A 118 5.59 -0.41 31.82
CA LYS A 118 6.02 0.06 30.50
C LYS A 118 6.36 -1.18 29.67
N HIS A 119 5.94 -1.22 28.41
CA HIS A 119 6.26 -2.36 27.55
C HIS A 119 7.76 -2.40 27.27
N GLU A 120 8.39 -3.54 27.51
CA GLU A 120 9.85 -3.68 27.50
C GLU A 120 10.33 -4.33 26.19
N ILE A 121 10.71 -3.49 25.24
CA ILE A 121 11.39 -3.88 24.00
C ILE A 121 12.85 -4.20 24.32
N HIS A 122 13.21 -5.48 24.27
CA HIS A 122 14.54 -6.00 24.62
C HIS A 122 15.56 -5.90 23.46
N SER A 123 15.10 -5.92 22.20
CA SER A 123 15.96 -5.69 21.02
C SER A 123 16.59 -4.29 21.07
N PRO A 124 17.81 -4.06 20.52
CA PRO A 124 18.32 -2.69 20.32
C PRO A 124 17.40 -1.87 19.40
N ILE A 125 16.68 -2.50 18.47
CA ILE A 125 15.73 -1.84 17.59
C ILE A 125 14.48 -1.43 18.36
N LYS A 126 14.17 -0.13 18.39
CA LYS A 126 12.95 0.44 18.99
C LYS A 126 12.00 1.04 17.95
N THR A 127 12.50 1.33 16.75
CA THR A 127 11.76 1.88 15.61
C THR A 127 11.98 1.00 14.38
N VAL A 128 10.90 0.45 13.84
CA VAL A 128 10.88 -0.25 12.56
C VAL A 128 10.22 0.68 11.54
N VAL A 129 10.89 0.93 10.42
CA VAL A 129 10.39 1.72 9.29
C VAL A 129 10.17 0.79 8.11
N VAL A 130 9.01 0.88 7.46
CA VAL A 130 8.65 0.05 6.30
C VAL A 130 8.31 0.93 5.11
N VAL A 131 8.88 0.57 3.96
CA VAL A 131 8.60 1.13 2.63
C VAL A 131 8.22 -0.03 1.72
N VAL A 132 7.09 0.08 1.01
CA VAL A 132 6.60 -0.93 0.06
C VAL A 132 6.54 -0.27 -1.32
N MET A 133 7.53 -0.53 -2.17
CA MET A 133 7.64 -0.04 -3.55
C MET A 133 6.75 -0.84 -4.51
N GLU A 134 6.71 -0.46 -5.78
CA GLU A 134 5.81 -0.92 -6.86
C GLU A 134 6.63 -1.19 -8.14
N ASN A 135 6.16 -1.96 -9.12
CA ASN A 135 6.00 -3.40 -8.99
C ASN A 135 7.18 -4.00 -9.77
N ARG A 136 8.09 -4.75 -9.12
CA ARG A 136 9.38 -5.14 -9.72
C ARG A 136 9.90 -6.46 -9.15
N SER A 137 10.39 -7.35 -10.00
CA SER A 137 11.01 -8.61 -9.58
C SER A 137 12.39 -8.40 -8.96
N PHE A 138 12.88 -9.38 -8.19
CA PHE A 138 14.24 -9.35 -7.66
C PHE A 138 15.27 -9.31 -8.79
N ASP A 139 15.19 -10.21 -9.77
CA ASP A 139 16.17 -10.26 -10.85
C ASP A 139 16.17 -8.99 -11.72
N HIS A 140 15.02 -8.34 -11.88
CA HIS A 140 14.90 -7.11 -12.67
C HIS A 140 15.61 -5.90 -12.04
N ILE A 141 15.64 -5.78 -10.70
CA ILE A 141 16.34 -4.67 -10.01
C ILE A 141 17.74 -5.07 -9.53
N LEU A 142 17.93 -6.32 -9.08
CA LEU A 142 19.11 -6.77 -8.33
C LEU A 142 19.81 -7.99 -8.92
N GLY A 143 19.19 -8.72 -9.87
CA GLY A 143 19.73 -9.97 -10.41
C GLY A 143 21.15 -9.82 -10.98
N TRP A 144 21.43 -8.70 -11.64
CA TRP A 144 22.76 -8.42 -12.21
C TRP A 144 23.82 -7.95 -11.22
N LEU A 145 23.48 -7.69 -9.94
CA LEU A 145 24.49 -7.53 -8.89
C LEU A 145 25.34 -8.80 -8.75
N ARG A 146 24.85 -9.98 -9.15
CA ARG A 146 25.63 -11.23 -9.16
C ARG A 146 26.99 -11.13 -9.88
N ARG A 147 27.14 -10.19 -10.82
CA ARG A 147 28.41 -9.90 -11.52
C ARG A 147 29.51 -9.36 -10.59
N THR A 148 29.14 -8.60 -9.55
CA THR A 148 30.07 -8.05 -8.53
C THR A 148 29.91 -8.73 -7.16
N ARG A 149 28.76 -9.36 -6.94
CA ARG A 149 28.32 -10.02 -5.70
C ARG A 149 27.90 -11.47 -5.99
N PRO A 150 28.85 -12.38 -6.29
CA PRO A 150 28.55 -13.76 -6.67
C PRO A 150 27.93 -14.61 -5.55
N ASP A 151 27.87 -14.04 -4.34
CA ASP A 151 27.15 -14.51 -3.17
C ASP A 151 25.61 -14.32 -3.25
N ILE A 152 25.11 -13.52 -4.21
CA ILE A 152 23.66 -13.33 -4.45
C ILE A 152 23.13 -14.37 -5.46
N ASP A 153 21.97 -14.96 -5.15
CA ASP A 153 21.16 -15.85 -6.01
C ASP A 153 20.52 -15.08 -7.21
N GLY A 154 21.34 -14.41 -8.04
CA GLY A 154 20.89 -13.57 -9.18
C GLY A 154 21.16 -14.17 -10.57
N LEU A 155 21.07 -13.35 -11.62
CA LEU A 155 21.18 -13.79 -13.03
C LEU A 155 22.61 -14.14 -13.46
N THR A 156 22.74 -15.15 -14.33
CA THR A 156 24.01 -15.55 -14.96
C THR A 156 24.15 -15.11 -16.42
N GLY A 157 23.05 -14.68 -17.07
CA GLY A 157 23.01 -14.41 -18.51
C GLY A 157 22.79 -15.65 -19.37
N ARG A 158 22.24 -16.71 -18.77
CA ARG A 158 21.89 -17.98 -19.46
C ARG A 158 20.41 -18.34 -19.29
N GLU A 159 19.72 -17.63 -18.42
CA GLU A 159 18.31 -17.74 -18.14
C GLU A 159 17.50 -17.30 -19.37
N SER A 160 16.46 -18.05 -19.73
CA SER A 160 15.60 -17.74 -20.88
C SER A 160 14.16 -18.18 -20.65
N ASN A 161 13.24 -17.62 -21.44
CA ASN A 161 11.86 -18.07 -21.60
C ASN A 161 11.54 -18.10 -23.10
N ARG A 162 10.82 -19.13 -23.57
CA ARG A 162 10.35 -19.20 -24.97
C ARG A 162 9.19 -18.21 -25.20
N LEU A 163 9.08 -17.69 -26.43
CA LEU A 163 7.89 -16.94 -26.88
C LEU A 163 6.59 -17.79 -26.95
N ASN A 164 6.72 -19.10 -26.76
CA ASN A 164 5.66 -20.05 -26.45
C ASN A 164 6.29 -21.21 -25.66
N ALA A 165 5.98 -21.31 -24.37
CA ALA A 165 6.51 -22.32 -23.47
C ALA A 165 6.08 -23.75 -23.83
N SER A 166 4.96 -23.90 -24.56
CA SER A 166 4.42 -25.20 -25.01
C SER A 166 4.96 -25.65 -26.37
N ASP A 167 5.79 -24.83 -27.04
CA ASP A 167 6.37 -25.12 -28.36
C ASP A 167 7.90 -25.18 -28.25
N PRO A 168 8.52 -26.38 -28.29
CA PRO A 168 9.97 -26.54 -28.22
C PRO A 168 10.75 -25.89 -29.38
N SER A 169 10.09 -25.54 -30.49
CA SER A 169 10.69 -24.84 -31.63
C SER A 169 10.56 -23.31 -31.54
N SER A 170 9.82 -22.80 -30.55
CA SER A 170 9.66 -21.36 -30.33
C SER A 170 10.97 -20.73 -29.84
N PRO A 171 11.36 -19.54 -30.35
CA PRO A 171 12.62 -18.92 -29.97
C PRO A 171 12.65 -18.52 -28.49
N ASP A 172 13.81 -18.75 -27.88
CA ASP A 172 14.15 -18.32 -26.53
C ASP A 172 14.44 -16.81 -26.49
N ILE A 173 13.84 -16.11 -25.53
CA ILE A 173 14.23 -14.77 -25.10
C ILE A 173 15.13 -14.94 -23.87
N PHE A 174 16.40 -14.59 -24.01
CA PHE A 174 17.38 -14.60 -22.92
C PHE A 174 17.31 -13.32 -22.09
N VAL A 175 17.73 -13.41 -20.83
CA VAL A 175 17.85 -12.24 -19.95
C VAL A 175 18.98 -11.29 -20.41
N THR A 176 18.80 -9.99 -20.23
CA THR A 176 19.82 -8.96 -20.53
C THR A 176 19.94 -7.95 -19.39
N ASP A 177 21.06 -7.20 -19.32
CA ASP A 177 21.25 -6.09 -18.38
C ASP A 177 20.90 -4.70 -18.97
N GLU A 178 20.14 -4.69 -20.07
CA GLU A 178 19.71 -3.49 -20.78
C GLU A 178 18.27 -3.06 -20.43
N ALA A 179 17.80 -3.36 -19.22
CA ALA A 179 16.54 -2.76 -18.75
C ALA A 179 16.67 -1.23 -18.68
N GLY A 180 15.60 -0.58 -19.10
CA GLY A 180 15.46 0.87 -19.10
C GLY A 180 14.07 1.27 -18.65
N TYR A 181 13.62 2.42 -19.13
CA TYR A 181 12.24 2.83 -18.96
C TYR A 181 11.29 1.97 -19.79
N VAL A 182 10.25 1.43 -19.15
CA VAL A 182 9.19 0.64 -19.79
C VAL A 182 7.90 1.46 -19.71
N ASP A 183 7.32 1.77 -20.88
CA ASP A 183 6.14 2.66 -20.97
C ASP A 183 4.79 1.91 -20.86
N SER A 184 4.83 0.59 -21.02
CA SER A 184 3.68 -0.30 -20.88
C SER A 184 3.72 -1.02 -19.53
N ASP A 185 2.55 -1.19 -18.93
CA ASP A 185 2.33 -1.96 -17.71
C ASP A 185 2.27 -3.46 -18.06
N PRO A 186 3.21 -4.33 -17.60
CA PRO A 186 3.15 -5.76 -17.89
C PRO A 186 2.05 -6.44 -17.05
N GLY A 187 1.54 -7.57 -17.55
CA GLY A 187 0.49 -8.32 -16.87
C GLY A 187 0.91 -8.76 -15.47
N HIS A 188 0.12 -8.37 -14.47
CA HIS A 188 0.35 -8.71 -13.07
C HIS A 188 -0.97 -9.06 -12.34
N GLY A 189 -1.98 -9.51 -13.09
CA GLY A 189 -3.17 -10.17 -12.54
C GLY A 189 -2.87 -11.59 -12.08
N PHE A 190 -3.74 -12.17 -11.25
CA PHE A 190 -3.62 -13.58 -10.82
C PHE A 190 -3.52 -14.57 -12.00
N GLU A 191 -4.17 -14.25 -13.13
CA GLU A 191 -4.12 -15.07 -14.36
C GLU A 191 -2.77 -14.94 -15.08
N ASP A 192 -2.27 -13.72 -15.27
CA ASP A 192 -0.94 -13.46 -15.86
C ASP A 192 0.17 -14.12 -15.03
N ILE A 193 0.14 -13.92 -13.71
CA ILE A 193 1.17 -14.44 -12.80
C ILE A 193 1.11 -15.98 -12.73
N ARG A 194 -0.07 -16.57 -12.87
CA ARG A 194 -0.23 -18.02 -13.07
C ARG A 194 0.38 -18.49 -14.40
N GLU A 195 0.17 -17.76 -15.50
CA GLU A 195 0.82 -18.09 -16.78
C GLU A 195 2.35 -17.96 -16.67
N GLN A 196 2.86 -16.86 -16.12
CA GLN A 196 4.28 -16.57 -15.96
C GLN A 196 5.03 -17.65 -15.18
N ILE A 197 4.48 -18.09 -14.04
CA ILE A 197 5.10 -19.10 -13.18
C ILE A 197 5.12 -20.50 -13.81
N PHE A 198 4.13 -20.86 -14.65
CA PHE A 198 3.94 -22.24 -15.13
C PHE A 198 4.07 -22.47 -16.64
N GLY A 199 3.99 -21.42 -17.46
CA GLY A 199 3.97 -21.48 -18.94
C GLY A 199 2.74 -22.18 -19.54
N SER A 200 1.79 -22.63 -18.72
CA SER A 200 0.65 -23.44 -19.15
C SER A 200 -0.54 -23.34 -18.18
N ALA A 201 -1.66 -23.98 -18.53
CA ALA A 201 -2.82 -24.07 -17.66
C ALA A 201 -2.63 -25.04 -16.47
N ASP A 202 -1.71 -25.99 -16.54
CA ASP A 202 -1.35 -26.86 -15.42
C ASP A 202 -0.47 -26.08 -14.42
N THR A 203 -0.80 -26.21 -13.13
CA THR A 203 -0.05 -25.56 -12.04
C THR A 203 0.41 -26.54 -10.97
N SER A 204 0.52 -27.83 -11.33
CA SER A 204 0.94 -28.92 -10.45
C SER A 204 2.47 -29.08 -10.30
N ALA A 205 3.26 -28.42 -11.16
CA ALA A 205 4.71 -28.56 -11.19
C ALA A 205 5.40 -28.12 -9.89
N VAL A 206 6.28 -28.99 -9.37
CA VAL A 206 7.12 -28.74 -8.18
C VAL A 206 8.56 -29.17 -8.48
N PRO A 207 9.54 -28.24 -8.53
CA PRO A 207 9.37 -26.78 -8.47
C PRO A 207 8.62 -26.23 -9.70
N PRO A 208 7.97 -25.05 -9.60
CA PRO A 208 7.42 -24.36 -10.76
C PRO A 208 8.51 -23.97 -11.79
N PRO A 209 8.21 -23.98 -13.10
CA PRO A 209 9.21 -23.82 -14.15
C PRO A 209 9.64 -22.37 -14.46
N MET A 210 8.90 -21.35 -14.02
CA MET A 210 9.18 -19.92 -14.29
C MET A 210 9.35 -19.61 -15.79
N SER A 211 8.52 -20.23 -16.63
CA SER A 211 8.74 -20.35 -18.08
C SER A 211 7.81 -19.51 -18.98
N GLY A 212 6.84 -18.81 -18.40
CA GLY A 212 5.76 -18.14 -19.15
C GLY A 212 5.90 -16.63 -19.32
N PHE A 213 6.92 -15.96 -18.78
CA PHE A 213 7.03 -14.50 -18.79
C PHE A 213 7.13 -13.91 -20.21
N ALA A 214 8.00 -14.47 -21.04
CA ALA A 214 8.12 -14.06 -22.45
C ALA A 214 6.89 -14.44 -23.30
N GLN A 215 6.10 -15.44 -22.89
CA GLN A 215 4.84 -15.83 -23.53
C GLN A 215 3.71 -14.85 -23.18
N ASN A 216 3.49 -14.60 -21.90
CA ASN A 216 2.46 -13.67 -21.40
C ASN A 216 2.68 -12.24 -21.96
N ALA A 217 3.92 -11.74 -21.89
CA ALA A 217 4.28 -10.42 -22.41
C ALA A 217 4.15 -10.26 -23.94
N ARG A 218 4.06 -11.37 -24.71
CA ARG A 218 4.01 -11.36 -26.18
C ARG A 218 2.78 -10.62 -26.73
N GLY A 219 1.67 -10.59 -26.00
CA GLY A 219 0.45 -9.90 -26.40
C GLY A 219 0.44 -8.39 -26.12
N MET A 220 1.38 -7.89 -25.31
CA MET A 220 1.27 -6.58 -24.64
C MET A 220 1.90 -5.42 -25.42
N GLY A 221 2.76 -5.71 -26.41
CA GLY A 221 3.37 -4.68 -27.26
C GLY A 221 4.64 -5.14 -27.97
N LEU A 222 5.13 -4.31 -28.90
CA LEU A 222 6.42 -4.54 -29.56
C LEU A 222 7.55 -4.44 -28.52
N GLY A 223 8.43 -5.44 -28.48
CA GLY A 223 9.55 -5.50 -27.54
C GLY A 223 9.20 -5.95 -26.11
N MET A 224 7.91 -6.16 -25.77
CA MET A 224 7.52 -6.49 -24.40
C MET A 224 8.15 -7.78 -23.84
N PRO A 225 8.29 -8.89 -24.58
CA PRO A 225 9.06 -10.05 -24.12
C PRO A 225 10.50 -9.73 -23.75
N GLN A 226 11.18 -8.86 -24.51
CA GLN A 226 12.54 -8.42 -24.20
C GLN A 226 12.57 -7.49 -22.98
N ASN A 227 11.58 -6.60 -22.82
CA ASN A 227 11.46 -5.71 -21.68
C ASN A 227 11.26 -6.47 -20.36
N VAL A 228 10.38 -7.48 -20.32
CA VAL A 228 10.13 -8.25 -19.08
C VAL A 228 11.27 -9.19 -18.70
N MET A 229 12.02 -9.71 -19.69
CA MET A 229 13.18 -10.59 -19.45
C MET A 229 14.46 -9.81 -19.13
N SER A 230 14.49 -8.49 -19.30
CA SER A 230 15.69 -7.68 -19.00
C SER A 230 15.66 -7.14 -17.57
N GLY A 231 16.83 -7.04 -16.95
CA GLY A 231 17.05 -6.41 -15.64
C GLY A 231 18.04 -5.24 -15.72
N PHE A 232 18.12 -4.43 -14.67
CA PHE A 232 19.04 -3.29 -14.62
C PHE A 232 20.46 -3.74 -14.25
N LYS A 233 21.47 -3.26 -14.98
CA LYS A 233 22.86 -3.27 -14.51
C LYS A 233 23.04 -2.38 -13.26
N PRO A 234 23.95 -2.72 -12.34
CA PRO A 234 24.13 -2.00 -11.06
C PRO A 234 24.29 -0.48 -11.20
N ASP A 235 25.01 -0.01 -12.23
CA ASP A 235 25.25 1.42 -12.49
C ASP A 235 23.99 2.22 -12.88
N ALA A 236 22.91 1.54 -13.32
CA ALA A 236 21.60 2.16 -13.57
C ALA A 236 20.76 2.29 -12.29
N VAL A 237 21.05 1.47 -11.28
CA VAL A 237 20.37 1.44 -9.97
C VAL A 237 21.34 1.68 -8.79
N PRO A 238 22.21 2.72 -8.83
CA PRO A 238 23.32 2.88 -7.89
C PRO A 238 22.90 3.08 -6.44
N VAL A 239 21.68 3.56 -6.17
CA VAL A 239 21.15 3.61 -4.78
C VAL A 239 20.85 2.21 -4.26
N TYR A 240 20.24 1.35 -5.08
CA TYR A 240 19.89 -0.02 -4.72
C TYR A 240 21.11 -0.93 -4.65
N ALA A 241 22.06 -0.77 -5.58
CA ALA A 241 23.37 -1.41 -5.51
C ALA A 241 24.11 -1.05 -4.21
N SER A 242 24.22 0.25 -3.90
CA SER A 242 24.89 0.72 -2.68
C SER A 242 24.20 0.23 -1.39
N LEU A 243 22.88 0.04 -1.38
CA LEU A 243 22.19 -0.53 -0.22
C LEU A 243 22.48 -2.03 -0.04
N ALA A 244 22.60 -2.80 -1.13
CA ALA A 244 22.97 -4.22 -1.10
C ALA A 244 24.44 -4.44 -0.67
N ASP A 245 25.34 -3.50 -1.00
CA ASP A 245 26.75 -3.56 -0.61
C ASP A 245 27.04 -3.01 0.79
N GLU A 246 26.21 -2.11 1.31
CA GLU A 246 26.41 -1.49 2.62
C GLU A 246 25.63 -2.15 3.76
N PHE A 247 24.54 -2.88 3.47
CA PHE A 247 23.65 -3.49 4.48
C PHE A 247 23.30 -4.95 4.13
N ALA A 248 22.07 -5.39 4.40
CA ALA A 248 21.57 -6.69 3.99
C ALA A 248 20.58 -6.60 2.82
N VAL A 249 20.69 -7.55 1.90
CA VAL A 249 19.69 -7.86 0.87
C VAL A 249 19.14 -9.27 1.12
N PHE A 250 17.83 -9.47 0.95
CA PHE A 250 17.24 -10.81 0.89
C PHE A 250 17.20 -11.27 -0.56
N ASP A 251 17.91 -12.34 -0.90
CA ASP A 251 17.87 -12.92 -2.25
C ASP A 251 16.79 -14.01 -2.40
N ARG A 252 15.97 -14.23 -1.36
CA ARG A 252 14.84 -15.17 -1.34
C ARG A 252 13.60 -14.65 -0.60
N TRP A 253 13.24 -13.38 -0.84
CA TRP A 253 11.98 -12.79 -0.36
C TRP A 253 10.91 -12.81 -1.46
N PHE A 254 9.74 -13.38 -1.17
CA PHE A 254 8.66 -13.58 -2.15
C PHE A 254 7.47 -12.66 -1.89
N ALA A 255 6.73 -12.31 -2.94
CA ALA A 255 5.39 -11.76 -2.78
C ALA A 255 4.51 -12.77 -2.03
N SER A 256 3.69 -12.33 -1.07
CA SER A 256 2.91 -13.24 -0.22
C SER A 256 1.87 -14.05 -1.00
N VAL A 257 1.44 -13.55 -2.17
CA VAL A 257 0.50 -14.21 -3.10
C VAL A 257 0.84 -13.93 -4.57
N PRO A 258 0.54 -14.88 -5.49
CA PRO A 258 0.70 -14.69 -6.94
C PRO A 258 -0.46 -13.87 -7.53
N THR A 259 -0.54 -12.59 -7.18
CA THR A 259 -1.52 -11.63 -7.71
C THR A 259 -1.04 -10.20 -7.47
N SER A 260 -1.82 -9.23 -7.92
CA SER A 260 -1.58 -7.79 -7.95
C SER A 260 -1.41 -7.14 -6.57
N THR A 261 -1.09 -5.84 -6.63
CA THR A 261 -0.76 -4.95 -5.52
C THR A 261 -1.64 -5.01 -4.29
N GLN A 262 -2.97 -4.85 -4.40
CA GLN A 262 -3.82 -4.68 -3.22
C GLN A 262 -3.77 -5.91 -2.28
N PRO A 263 -3.96 -7.17 -2.74
CA PRO A 263 -3.74 -8.35 -1.92
C PRO A 263 -2.36 -8.40 -1.24
N ASN A 264 -1.26 -8.12 -1.95
CA ASN A 264 0.09 -8.20 -1.36
C ASN A 264 0.32 -7.09 -0.31
N ARG A 265 -0.10 -5.84 -0.57
CA ARG A 265 -0.12 -4.75 0.42
C ARG A 265 -0.98 -5.07 1.65
N LEU A 266 -2.00 -5.91 1.53
CA LEU A 266 -2.78 -6.42 2.67
C LEU A 266 -2.02 -7.47 3.51
N PHE A 267 -1.18 -8.31 2.90
CA PHE A 267 -0.30 -9.23 3.67
C PHE A 267 0.75 -8.47 4.51
N VAL A 268 1.36 -7.39 3.99
CA VAL A 268 2.43 -6.61 4.66
C VAL A 268 2.07 -6.19 6.11
N HIS A 269 0.82 -5.84 6.39
CA HIS A 269 0.40 -5.37 7.73
C HIS A 269 -0.68 -6.21 8.40
N SER A 270 -1.22 -7.25 7.75
CA SER A 270 -2.25 -8.12 8.34
C SER A 270 -2.06 -9.63 8.14
N ALA A 271 -1.03 -10.07 7.42
CA ALA A 271 -0.74 -11.48 7.12
C ALA A 271 -1.89 -12.25 6.44
N THR A 272 -2.82 -11.54 5.79
CA THR A 272 -3.85 -12.07 4.87
C THR A 272 -4.36 -10.97 3.95
N SER A 273 -4.79 -11.34 2.73
CA SER A 273 -5.58 -10.50 1.84
C SER A 273 -7.09 -10.59 2.12
N HIS A 274 -7.51 -11.26 3.19
CA HIS A 274 -8.91 -11.56 3.53
C HIS A 274 -9.67 -12.30 2.42
N GLY A 275 -8.99 -13.23 1.76
CA GLY A 275 -9.53 -13.99 0.63
C GLY A 275 -9.37 -13.32 -0.75
N LEU A 276 -8.84 -12.10 -0.83
CA LEU A 276 -8.68 -11.45 -2.14
C LEU A 276 -7.55 -12.06 -2.97
N THR A 277 -7.89 -12.32 -4.24
CA THR A 277 -6.97 -12.74 -5.31
C THR A 277 -6.89 -11.69 -6.42
N PHE A 278 -7.43 -10.50 -6.20
CA PHE A 278 -7.43 -9.38 -7.15
C PHE A 278 -7.64 -8.05 -6.41
N ASN A 279 -7.48 -6.96 -7.15
CA ASN A 279 -7.68 -5.57 -6.76
C ASN A 279 -9.16 -5.22 -6.51
N ALA A 280 -9.64 -5.43 -5.28
CA ALA A 280 -11.06 -5.31 -4.97
C ALA A 280 -11.52 -3.86 -4.82
N ARG A 281 -12.38 -3.41 -5.74
CA ARG A 281 -12.91 -2.04 -5.75
C ARG A 281 -14.06 -1.84 -4.76
N LYS A 282 -14.99 -2.82 -4.68
CA LYS A 282 -16.24 -2.72 -3.89
C LYS A 282 -15.99 -2.75 -2.38
N ASP A 283 -15.12 -3.63 -1.93
CA ASP A 283 -14.91 -3.89 -0.49
C ASP A 283 -14.15 -2.75 0.21
N LEU A 284 -13.44 -1.93 -0.56
CA LEU A 284 -12.86 -0.66 -0.11
C LEU A 284 -13.89 0.31 0.48
N ILE A 285 -15.20 0.16 0.22
CA ILE A 285 -16.25 0.94 0.90
C ILE A 285 -16.20 0.71 2.41
N HIS A 286 -16.26 -0.55 2.84
CA HIS A 286 -16.25 -0.89 4.27
C HIS A 286 -14.82 -0.91 4.84
N GLY A 287 -13.82 -1.15 3.99
CA GLY A 287 -12.45 -1.39 4.39
C GLY A 287 -12.28 -2.79 4.96
N PHE A 288 -11.07 -3.32 4.86
CA PHE A 288 -10.81 -4.72 5.18
C PHE A 288 -10.79 -4.95 6.70
N PRO A 289 -11.53 -5.96 7.22
CA PRO A 289 -11.87 -6.07 8.64
C PRO A 289 -10.83 -6.80 9.49
N GLN A 290 -9.83 -7.45 8.89
CA GLN A 290 -8.85 -8.24 9.60
C GLN A 290 -7.97 -7.39 10.54
N LYS A 291 -7.49 -8.03 11.61
CA LYS A 291 -6.61 -7.41 12.59
C LYS A 291 -5.24 -7.10 11.96
N THR A 292 -4.72 -5.92 12.26
CA THR A 292 -3.42 -5.48 11.74
C THR A 292 -2.32 -5.53 12.80
N ILE A 293 -1.06 -5.42 12.35
CA ILE A 293 0.07 -5.16 13.24
C ILE A 293 -0.10 -3.84 14.03
N PHE A 294 -0.77 -2.83 13.46
CA PHE A 294 -1.07 -1.55 14.13
C PHE A 294 -1.98 -1.76 15.36
N ASP A 295 -3.01 -2.60 15.23
CA ASP A 295 -3.89 -2.96 16.35
C ASP A 295 -3.10 -3.72 17.44
N SER A 296 -2.26 -4.69 17.05
CA SER A 296 -1.37 -5.43 17.98
C SER A 296 -0.36 -4.54 18.71
N LEU A 297 0.17 -3.49 18.05
CA LEU A 297 1.07 -2.52 18.68
C LEU A 297 0.34 -1.70 19.76
N GLU A 298 -0.86 -1.19 19.47
CA GLU A 298 -1.62 -0.40 20.44
C GLU A 298 -2.12 -1.23 21.64
N GLU A 299 -2.47 -2.50 21.44
CA GLU A 299 -2.81 -3.43 22.53
C GLU A 299 -1.66 -3.57 23.55
N ASN A 300 -0.41 -3.53 23.07
CA ASN A 300 0.81 -3.55 23.88
C ASN A 300 1.28 -2.13 24.29
N GLY A 301 0.50 -1.09 23.99
CA GLY A 301 0.81 0.31 24.35
C GLY A 301 1.96 0.94 23.55
N LEU A 302 2.32 0.36 22.40
CA LEU A 302 3.33 0.88 21.49
C LEU A 302 2.72 1.85 20.46
N SER A 303 3.59 2.60 19.79
CA SER A 303 3.20 3.66 18.87
C SER A 303 3.40 3.27 17.40
N PHE A 304 2.50 3.73 16.53
CA PHE A 304 2.67 3.68 15.08
C PHE A 304 2.37 5.04 14.44
N GLY A 305 2.80 5.23 13.19
CA GLY A 305 2.50 6.43 12.39
C GLY A 305 2.73 6.20 10.90
N ILE A 306 1.97 6.90 10.07
CA ILE A 306 1.91 6.71 8.62
C ILE A 306 2.27 8.03 7.95
N TYR A 307 3.37 8.03 7.20
CA TYR A 307 3.95 9.20 6.54
C TYR A 307 3.73 9.12 5.03
N TYR A 308 2.72 9.82 4.53
CA TYR A 308 2.22 9.67 3.16
C TYR A 308 2.41 10.95 2.36
N GLN A 309 2.53 10.82 1.03
CA GLN A 309 2.72 11.97 0.14
C GLN A 309 1.39 12.46 -0.44
N ASN A 310 0.61 11.61 -1.14
CA ASN A 310 -0.74 11.94 -1.63
C ASN A 310 -1.85 11.12 -0.95
N ILE A 311 -1.90 9.80 -1.15
CA ILE A 311 -2.92 8.92 -0.54
C ILE A 311 -2.29 7.66 0.10
N PRO A 312 -2.58 7.34 1.37
CA PRO A 312 -2.03 6.15 2.02
C PRO A 312 -2.88 4.91 1.73
N ALA A 313 -2.29 3.90 1.08
CA ALA A 313 -2.87 2.57 0.88
C ALA A 313 -3.16 1.85 2.21
N THR A 314 -2.48 2.21 3.31
CA THR A 314 -2.86 1.76 4.65
C THR A 314 -4.30 2.14 5.06
N LEU A 315 -4.98 3.07 4.40
CA LEU A 315 -6.44 3.29 4.59
C LEU A 315 -7.33 2.20 3.93
N PHE A 316 -6.76 1.17 3.30
CA PHE A 316 -7.50 -0.06 2.94
C PHE A 316 -8.07 -0.76 4.19
N TYR A 317 -7.35 -0.77 5.32
CA TYR A 317 -7.81 -1.40 6.55
C TYR A 317 -8.92 -0.62 7.25
N GLN A 318 -10.00 -1.31 7.62
CA GLN A 318 -11.11 -0.72 8.39
C GLN A 318 -10.64 -0.20 9.75
N SER A 319 -9.72 -0.90 10.42
CA SER A 319 -9.25 -0.48 11.75
C SER A 319 -8.58 0.90 11.71
N LEU A 320 -7.82 1.23 10.66
CA LEU A 320 -7.15 2.53 10.49
C LEU A 320 -8.09 3.69 10.14
N ARG A 321 -9.36 3.41 9.79
CA ARG A 321 -10.43 4.42 9.57
C ARG A 321 -11.14 4.85 10.86
N ARG A 322 -10.76 4.30 12.02
CA ARG A 322 -11.27 4.71 13.34
C ARG A 322 -10.73 6.08 13.75
N LEU A 323 -11.56 6.91 14.39
CA LEU A 323 -11.22 8.29 14.80
C LEU A 323 -9.85 8.39 15.50
N LYS A 324 -9.55 7.53 16.49
CA LYS A 324 -8.28 7.48 17.23
C LYS A 324 -7.02 7.34 16.35
N HIS A 325 -7.16 6.77 15.14
CA HIS A 325 -6.03 6.54 14.25
C HIS A 325 -5.78 7.72 13.30
N LEU A 326 -6.73 8.65 13.14
CA LEU A 326 -6.59 9.78 12.18
C LEU A 326 -5.58 10.86 12.62
N VAL A 327 -5.12 10.80 13.87
CA VAL A 327 -3.98 11.58 14.38
C VAL A 327 -2.61 10.92 14.12
N LYS A 328 -2.58 9.68 13.62
CA LYS A 328 -1.35 8.92 13.28
C LYS A 328 -0.90 9.14 11.83
N PHE A 329 -1.79 9.69 10.99
CA PHE A 329 -1.50 10.04 9.60
C PHE A 329 -0.81 11.40 9.50
N HIS A 330 0.27 11.44 8.75
CA HIS A 330 1.23 12.53 8.71
C HIS A 330 1.67 12.83 7.29
N GLN A 331 1.64 14.11 6.90
CA GLN A 331 2.19 14.57 5.62
C GLN A 331 3.71 14.37 5.60
N TYR A 332 4.20 13.51 4.72
CA TYR A 332 5.59 13.06 4.63
C TYR A 332 6.58 14.23 4.61
N SER A 333 6.41 15.15 3.65
CA SER A 333 7.29 16.29 3.37
C SER A 333 7.59 17.17 4.60
N LEU A 334 6.59 17.40 5.45
CA LEU A 334 6.69 18.24 6.65
C LEU A 334 7.01 17.43 7.91
N LYS A 335 6.45 16.24 8.07
CA LYS A 335 6.45 15.51 9.35
C LYS A 335 7.48 14.41 9.46
N PHE A 336 7.81 13.70 8.38
CA PHE A 336 8.78 12.61 8.47
C PHE A 336 10.17 13.14 8.87
N LYS A 337 10.71 14.08 8.09
CA LYS A 337 11.99 14.74 8.37
C LYS A 337 12.03 15.44 9.73
N LEU A 338 10.91 16.04 10.16
CA LEU A 338 10.80 16.68 11.49
C LEU A 338 10.81 15.66 12.64
N HIS A 339 10.06 14.56 12.51
CA HIS A 339 9.99 13.53 13.55
C HIS A 339 11.32 12.75 13.63
N ALA A 340 11.95 12.45 12.50
CA ALA A 340 13.29 11.88 12.43
C ALA A 340 14.33 12.79 13.11
N LYS A 341 14.41 14.07 12.72
CA LYS A 341 15.36 15.04 13.31
C LYS A 341 15.19 15.26 14.81
N LEU A 342 13.96 15.13 15.33
CA LEU A 342 13.66 15.32 16.75
C LEU A 342 13.78 14.04 17.61
N GLY A 343 14.09 12.88 17.01
CA GLY A 343 14.07 11.60 17.71
C GLY A 343 12.66 11.19 18.18
N LYS A 344 11.65 11.40 17.32
CA LYS A 344 10.22 11.21 17.60
C LYS A 344 9.50 10.35 16.55
N LEU A 345 10.23 9.50 15.83
CA LEU A 345 9.59 8.45 15.04
C LEU A 345 8.94 7.42 15.98
N PRO A 346 7.75 6.89 15.62
CA PRO A 346 7.03 5.89 16.39
C PRO A 346 7.74 4.53 16.33
N ASN A 347 7.27 3.56 17.13
CA ASN A 347 7.84 2.21 17.11
C ASN A 347 7.65 1.50 15.76
N TYR A 348 6.57 1.80 15.04
CA TYR A 348 6.34 1.32 13.68
C TYR A 348 5.93 2.48 12.76
N ALA A 349 6.79 2.82 11.81
CA ALA A 349 6.56 3.87 10.83
C ALA A 349 6.37 3.26 9.43
N VAL A 350 5.29 3.62 8.75
CA VAL A 350 5.10 3.28 7.32
C VAL A 350 5.31 4.54 6.51
N ILE A 351 6.10 4.46 5.45
CA ILE A 351 6.29 5.55 4.48
C ILE A 351 5.59 5.17 3.19
N GLU A 352 4.73 6.05 2.68
CA GLU A 352 3.96 5.84 1.46
C GLU A 352 4.33 6.83 0.36
N GLN A 353 4.29 6.34 -0.87
CA GLN A 353 4.83 6.98 -2.07
C GLN A 353 3.91 8.07 -2.64
N ARG A 354 4.32 8.67 -3.76
CA ARG A 354 3.41 9.30 -4.72
C ARG A 354 3.12 8.30 -5.82
N TYR A 355 1.87 7.86 -5.86
CA TYR A 355 1.35 6.92 -6.86
C TYR A 355 0.85 7.56 -8.16
N PHE A 356 0.89 8.89 -8.28
CA PHE A 356 0.42 9.65 -9.43
C PHE A 356 1.56 10.50 -10.01
N ASP A 357 1.80 10.40 -11.32
CA ASP A 357 2.93 11.02 -12.00
C ASP A 357 2.61 12.44 -12.52
N CYS A 358 2.47 13.38 -11.59
CA CYS A 358 2.20 14.79 -11.88
C CYS A 358 3.48 15.57 -12.23
N GLU A 359 3.38 16.64 -13.04
CA GLU A 359 4.55 17.40 -13.53
C GLU A 359 5.40 17.97 -12.39
N MET A 360 4.73 18.65 -11.44
CA MET A 360 5.39 19.29 -10.29
C MET A 360 5.89 18.27 -9.25
N PHE A 361 5.22 17.13 -9.13
CA PHE A 361 5.49 16.10 -8.12
C PHE A 361 5.42 14.69 -8.73
N PRO A 362 6.43 14.28 -9.54
CA PRO A 362 6.42 13.01 -10.27
C PRO A 362 6.29 11.80 -9.35
N ALA A 363 5.79 10.69 -9.85
CA ALA A 363 5.66 9.46 -9.07
C ALA A 363 7.04 8.96 -8.61
N ASN A 364 7.09 8.23 -7.49
CA ASN A 364 8.35 7.80 -6.87
C ASN A 364 8.26 6.41 -6.19
N ASP A 365 7.50 5.53 -6.81
CA ASP A 365 7.17 4.18 -6.36
C ASP A 365 7.85 3.05 -7.16
N ASP A 366 8.39 3.35 -8.34
CA ASP A 366 8.93 2.46 -9.38
C ASP A 366 7.89 1.66 -10.21
N HIS A 367 6.58 1.88 -10.05
CA HIS A 367 5.55 1.23 -10.90
C HIS A 367 5.79 1.54 -12.40
N PRO A 368 5.60 0.63 -13.36
CA PRO A 368 5.57 1.00 -14.78
C PRO A 368 4.35 1.90 -15.09
N SER A 369 4.46 3.10 -15.65
CA SER A 369 5.56 3.71 -16.37
C SER A 369 6.12 4.97 -15.69
N HIS A 370 6.44 4.84 -14.41
CA HIS A 370 7.16 5.83 -13.62
C HIS A 370 8.69 5.67 -13.79
N ASP A 371 9.44 6.76 -13.59
CA ASP A 371 10.90 6.80 -13.73
C ASP A 371 11.58 6.15 -12.51
N VAL A 372 12.27 5.01 -12.68
CA VAL A 372 12.96 4.30 -11.57
C VAL A 372 14.06 5.16 -10.93
N ALA A 373 14.56 6.19 -11.61
CA ALA A 373 15.41 7.18 -10.99
C ALA A 373 14.67 8.09 -9.97
N ARG A 374 13.33 8.06 -9.88
CA ARG A 374 12.54 8.76 -8.86
C ARG A 374 12.38 7.93 -7.60
N GLY A 375 12.07 6.62 -7.70
CA GLY A 375 12.03 5.74 -6.53
C GLY A 375 13.38 5.64 -5.85
N GLN A 376 14.48 5.54 -6.61
CA GLN A 376 15.83 5.60 -6.06
C GLN A 376 16.09 6.91 -5.27
N ARG A 377 15.68 8.07 -5.80
CA ARG A 377 15.82 9.36 -5.08
C ARG A 377 14.97 9.42 -3.81
N PHE A 378 13.77 8.86 -3.85
CA PHE A 378 12.89 8.76 -2.69
C PHE A 378 13.47 7.83 -1.61
N VAL A 379 13.94 6.63 -1.98
CA VAL A 379 14.62 5.69 -1.08
C VAL A 379 15.88 6.30 -0.48
N LYS A 380 16.70 7.00 -1.28
CA LYS A 380 17.85 7.78 -0.79
C LYS A 380 17.42 8.84 0.23
N GLU A 381 16.35 9.58 -0.03
CA GLU A 381 15.86 10.58 0.93
C GLU A 381 15.36 9.94 2.23
N VAL A 382 14.64 8.81 2.15
CA VAL A 382 14.21 8.05 3.34
C VAL A 382 15.40 7.55 4.13
N TYR A 383 16.39 6.94 3.47
CA TYR A 383 17.64 6.50 4.10
C TYR A 383 18.37 7.64 4.79
N GLU A 384 18.70 8.73 4.08
CA GLU A 384 19.49 9.84 4.62
C GLU A 384 18.76 10.56 5.76
N THR A 385 17.43 10.64 5.70
CA THR A 385 16.60 11.18 6.79
C THR A 385 16.68 10.33 8.07
N LEU A 386 16.76 9.01 7.94
CA LEU A 386 16.92 8.10 9.09
C LEU A 386 18.37 8.03 9.57
N ARG A 387 19.34 8.03 8.66
CA ARG A 387 20.78 8.01 8.94
C ARG A 387 21.27 9.28 9.67
N ALA A 388 20.58 10.40 9.48
CA ALA A 388 20.78 11.65 10.21
C ALA A 388 19.92 11.78 11.48
N SER A 389 19.11 10.77 11.82
CA SER A 389 18.28 10.79 13.04
C SER A 389 19.09 10.39 14.28
N PRO A 390 18.89 11.01 15.46
CA PRO A 390 19.39 10.48 16.72
C PRO A 390 18.84 9.08 17.07
N GLN A 391 17.77 8.62 16.40
CA GLN A 391 17.25 7.25 16.52
C GLN A 391 17.95 6.24 15.59
N TRP A 392 18.96 6.61 14.79
CA TRP A 392 19.62 5.72 13.82
C TRP A 392 20.05 4.38 14.43
N ASN A 393 20.70 4.42 15.61
CA ASN A 393 21.16 3.23 16.33
C ASN A 393 20.03 2.39 16.96
N GLU A 394 18.78 2.88 16.94
CA GLU A 394 17.56 2.16 17.36
C GLU A 394 16.63 1.83 16.18
N THR A 395 17.07 2.08 14.94
CA THR A 395 16.23 1.99 13.73
C THR A 395 16.57 0.77 12.90
N ALA A 396 15.54 0.09 12.40
CA ALA A 396 15.60 -0.83 11.27
C ALA A 396 14.68 -0.32 10.16
N LEU A 397 15.23 -0.11 8.97
CA LEU A 397 14.50 0.21 7.75
C LEU A 397 14.38 -1.06 6.91
N ILE A 398 13.15 -1.41 6.52
CA ILE A 398 12.85 -2.45 5.54
C ILE A 398 12.30 -1.75 4.30
N ILE A 399 12.87 -2.07 3.15
CA ILE A 399 12.35 -1.68 1.84
C ILE A 399 12.04 -2.98 1.10
N THR A 400 10.78 -3.21 0.75
CA THR A 400 10.29 -4.34 -0.05
C THR A 400 9.56 -3.76 -1.26
N TYR A 401 9.31 -4.57 -2.30
CA TYR A 401 8.24 -4.30 -3.26
C TYR A 401 6.97 -5.07 -2.84
N ASP A 402 5.84 -4.74 -3.42
CA ASP A 402 4.55 -5.43 -3.23
C ASP A 402 4.47 -6.73 -4.05
N GLU A 403 4.74 -6.67 -5.36
CA GLU A 403 4.85 -7.81 -6.25
C GLU A 403 5.81 -7.49 -7.42
N HIS A 404 5.92 -8.38 -8.41
CA HIS A 404 7.00 -8.36 -9.38
C HIS A 404 6.71 -7.60 -10.68
N GLY A 405 5.48 -7.11 -10.90
CA GLY A 405 5.11 -6.26 -12.04
C GLY A 405 5.20 -6.96 -13.40
N GLY A 406 5.02 -8.28 -13.42
CA GLY A 406 5.20 -9.12 -14.61
C GLY A 406 6.65 -9.23 -15.12
N PHE A 407 7.64 -8.64 -14.43
CA PHE A 407 9.05 -8.79 -14.77
C PHE A 407 9.59 -10.18 -14.38
N TYR A 408 10.53 -10.70 -15.17
CA TYR A 408 11.09 -12.04 -15.00
C TYR A 408 11.83 -12.21 -13.67
N ASP A 409 11.68 -13.38 -13.07
CA ASP A 409 12.60 -13.88 -12.04
C ASP A 409 12.83 -15.38 -12.24
N HIS A 410 14.08 -15.82 -12.10
CA HIS A 410 14.45 -17.20 -12.36
C HIS A 410 14.17 -18.16 -11.19
N VAL A 411 13.89 -17.65 -9.99
CA VAL A 411 13.75 -18.48 -8.79
C VAL A 411 12.33 -19.05 -8.68
N PRO A 412 12.15 -20.39 -8.67
CA PRO A 412 10.85 -21.02 -8.53
C PRO A 412 10.09 -20.61 -7.27
N THR A 413 8.80 -20.30 -7.43
CA THR A 413 7.97 -19.81 -6.31
C THR A 413 7.68 -20.92 -5.29
N PRO A 414 7.65 -20.60 -3.99
CA PRO A 414 7.32 -21.58 -2.95
C PRO A 414 5.89 -22.12 -3.02
N VAL A 415 5.78 -23.44 -3.19
CA VAL A 415 4.52 -24.21 -3.32
C VAL A 415 4.36 -25.35 -2.30
N VAL A 416 5.29 -25.49 -1.36
CA VAL A 416 5.33 -26.60 -0.38
C VAL A 416 5.25 -26.06 1.03
N GLY A 417 4.31 -26.58 1.84
CA GLY A 417 4.17 -26.26 3.26
C GLY A 417 3.67 -24.84 3.58
N VAL A 418 3.34 -24.03 2.57
CA VAL A 418 2.79 -22.69 2.69
C VAL A 418 1.35 -22.78 3.23
N PRO A 419 1.03 -22.34 4.47
CA PRO A 419 -0.30 -22.57 5.04
C PRO A 419 -1.34 -21.55 4.54
N GLN A 420 -2.59 -21.96 4.33
CA GLN A 420 -3.71 -20.99 4.21
C GLN A 420 -3.76 -20.11 5.48
N PRO A 421 -3.83 -18.76 5.38
CA PRO A 421 -3.63 -17.88 6.53
C PRO A 421 -4.76 -17.94 7.57
N ASP A 422 -6.00 -17.77 7.13
CA ASP A 422 -7.17 -17.52 7.99
C ASP A 422 -8.35 -18.49 7.75
N GLY A 423 -8.23 -19.37 6.75
CA GLY A 423 -9.29 -20.30 6.34
C GLY A 423 -10.17 -19.79 5.20
N ILE A 424 -9.96 -18.55 4.73
CA ILE A 424 -10.73 -17.98 3.62
C ILE A 424 -10.15 -18.49 2.29
N VAL A 425 -11.03 -18.93 1.39
CA VAL A 425 -10.70 -19.37 0.03
C VAL A 425 -11.01 -18.21 -0.92
N GLY A 426 -10.19 -18.06 -1.96
CA GLY A 426 -10.39 -17.04 -2.99
C GLY A 426 -11.70 -17.20 -3.77
N PRO A 427 -12.15 -16.15 -4.46
CA PRO A 427 -13.37 -16.17 -5.25
C PRO A 427 -13.25 -17.00 -6.54
N ASP A 428 -14.40 -17.17 -7.19
CA ASP A 428 -14.53 -17.64 -8.58
C ASP A 428 -13.69 -16.76 -9.55
N PRO A 429 -13.09 -17.31 -10.61
CA PRO A 429 -13.12 -18.72 -11.03
C PRO A 429 -12.03 -19.60 -10.37
N TYR A 430 -11.13 -19.00 -9.60
CA TYR A 430 -9.86 -19.63 -9.22
C TYR A 430 -9.87 -20.39 -7.90
N TYR A 431 -10.76 -20.04 -6.96
CA TYR A 431 -10.89 -20.70 -5.66
C TYR A 431 -9.55 -20.91 -4.93
N PHE A 432 -8.67 -19.91 -5.03
CA PHE A 432 -7.28 -20.02 -4.59
C PHE A 432 -7.19 -20.18 -3.07
N LYS A 433 -6.49 -21.20 -2.61
CA LYS A 433 -6.41 -21.56 -1.19
C LYS A 433 -5.32 -20.82 -0.39
N PHE A 434 -4.53 -19.95 -1.02
CA PHE A 434 -3.40 -19.27 -0.37
C PHE A 434 -2.29 -20.23 0.13
N GLU A 435 -2.16 -21.38 -0.52
CA GLU A 435 -1.18 -22.45 -0.24
C GLU A 435 0.07 -22.36 -1.16
N ARG A 436 0.35 -21.16 -1.68
CA ARG A 436 1.44 -20.83 -2.62
C ARG A 436 1.80 -19.35 -2.50
N LEU A 437 3.08 -19.02 -2.63
CA LEU A 437 3.57 -17.64 -2.69
C LEU A 437 3.67 -17.13 -4.14
N GLY A 438 3.83 -15.81 -4.29
CA GLY A 438 4.12 -15.16 -5.57
C GLY A 438 5.60 -15.22 -5.96
N VAL A 439 5.97 -14.42 -6.95
CA VAL A 439 7.35 -14.32 -7.47
C VAL A 439 8.24 -13.58 -6.47
N ARG A 440 9.55 -13.72 -6.63
CA ARG A 440 10.56 -13.08 -5.79
C ARG A 440 10.63 -11.57 -6.06
N VAL A 441 10.74 -10.78 -5.00
CA VAL A 441 10.81 -9.30 -5.04
C VAL A 441 12.08 -8.78 -4.37
N PRO A 442 12.60 -7.60 -4.74
CA PRO A 442 13.71 -6.97 -4.03
C PRO A 442 13.31 -6.71 -2.58
N THR A 443 14.16 -7.06 -1.61
CA THR A 443 13.98 -6.62 -0.22
C THR A 443 15.32 -6.33 0.45
N PHE A 444 15.39 -5.21 1.17
CA PHE A 444 16.56 -4.74 1.92
C PHE A 444 16.28 -4.69 3.42
N LEU A 445 17.28 -5.00 4.23
CA LEU A 445 17.28 -4.78 5.67
C LEU A 445 18.44 -3.88 6.07
N ILE A 446 18.09 -2.66 6.50
CA ILE A 446 19.02 -1.55 6.69
C ILE A 446 19.00 -1.09 8.15
N SER A 447 20.11 -1.29 8.85
CA SER A 447 20.32 -0.87 10.24
C SER A 447 21.81 -0.92 10.57
N PRO A 448 22.35 -0.08 11.48
CA PRO A 448 23.76 -0.19 11.88
C PRO A 448 24.06 -1.48 12.66
N TRP A 449 23.06 -2.28 13.03
CA TRP A 449 23.24 -3.60 13.63
C TRP A 449 23.48 -4.73 12.61
N ILE A 450 23.43 -4.42 11.31
CA ILE A 450 23.62 -5.38 10.21
C ILE A 450 25.05 -5.26 9.65
N ASP A 451 25.72 -6.39 9.49
CA ASP A 451 27.06 -6.44 8.90
C ASP A 451 27.06 -6.07 7.41
N LYS A 452 28.16 -5.48 6.94
CA LYS A 452 28.30 -4.93 5.59
C LYS A 452 28.22 -6.03 4.53
N GLY A 453 27.43 -5.81 3.48
CA GLY A 453 27.31 -6.73 2.35
C GLY A 453 26.68 -8.08 2.73
N THR A 454 25.76 -8.11 3.69
CA THR A 454 25.08 -9.35 4.09
C THR A 454 24.11 -9.81 3.00
N VAL A 455 24.09 -11.11 2.67
CA VAL A 455 22.98 -11.72 1.92
C VAL A 455 22.17 -12.60 2.86
N ILE A 456 20.85 -12.44 2.83
CA ILE A 456 19.90 -13.23 3.62
C ILE A 456 19.16 -14.18 2.68
N HIS A 457 19.55 -15.45 2.75
CA HIS A 457 18.97 -16.54 1.96
C HIS A 457 17.65 -17.05 2.57
N LYS A 458 17.48 -18.37 2.66
CA LYS A 458 16.31 -18.99 3.32
C LYS A 458 16.32 -18.73 4.83
N PRO A 459 15.15 -18.60 5.49
CA PRO A 459 15.07 -18.49 6.95
C PRO A 459 15.41 -19.81 7.63
N ASN A 460 15.84 -19.75 8.89
CA ASN A 460 16.15 -20.91 9.75
C ASN A 460 14.91 -21.50 10.46
N GLY A 461 13.70 -21.17 10.02
CA GLY A 461 12.43 -21.53 10.68
C GLY A 461 11.38 -20.41 10.59
N PRO A 462 10.25 -20.51 11.31
CA PRO A 462 9.93 -21.50 12.36
C PRO A 462 9.61 -22.92 11.89
N GLN A 463 9.56 -23.19 10.58
CA GLN A 463 9.46 -24.53 10.00
C GLN A 463 10.48 -24.69 8.87
N ASP A 464 10.85 -25.93 8.51
CA ASP A 464 11.79 -26.22 7.41
C ASP A 464 11.29 -25.71 6.04
N THR A 465 9.98 -25.48 5.91
CA THR A 465 9.32 -24.93 4.72
C THR A 465 9.21 -23.41 4.72
N SER A 466 9.47 -22.74 5.86
CA SER A 466 9.34 -21.28 6.02
C SER A 466 10.11 -20.52 4.96
N GLN A 467 9.54 -19.42 4.48
CA GLN A 467 10.16 -18.51 3.51
C GLN A 467 10.07 -17.08 4.02
N TYR A 468 10.91 -16.19 3.47
CA TYR A 468 10.70 -14.76 3.62
C TYR A 468 9.64 -14.28 2.62
N GLU A 469 8.63 -13.57 3.12
CA GLU A 469 7.56 -12.92 2.35
C GLU A 469 6.96 -11.78 3.20
N HIS A 470 5.99 -10.98 2.73
CA HIS A 470 5.62 -9.75 3.45
C HIS A 470 5.17 -9.95 4.91
N SER A 471 4.56 -11.09 5.24
CA SER A 471 4.13 -11.42 6.62
C SER A 471 5.30 -11.72 7.57
N SER A 472 6.51 -11.89 7.03
CA SER A 472 7.78 -11.90 7.77
C SER A 472 8.00 -10.57 8.51
N ILE A 473 7.42 -9.46 8.03
CA ILE A 473 7.46 -8.16 8.70
C ILE A 473 6.66 -8.18 10.02
N PRO A 474 5.34 -8.43 10.06
CA PRO A 474 4.58 -8.52 11.31
C PRO A 474 5.07 -9.66 12.21
N ALA A 475 5.52 -10.80 11.66
CA ALA A 475 6.15 -11.88 12.43
C ALA A 475 7.41 -11.39 13.18
N THR A 476 8.30 -10.69 12.47
CA THR A 476 9.54 -10.16 13.06
C THR A 476 9.26 -9.01 14.02
N VAL A 477 8.31 -8.10 13.73
CA VAL A 477 7.89 -7.03 14.65
C VAL A 477 7.32 -7.61 15.94
N LYS A 478 6.49 -8.65 15.86
CA LYS A 478 5.94 -9.37 17.03
C LYS A 478 7.06 -9.89 17.94
N LYS A 479 8.12 -10.46 17.37
CA LYS A 479 9.28 -10.95 18.12
C LYS A 479 10.16 -9.81 18.66
N LEU A 480 10.60 -8.89 17.81
CA LEU A 480 11.44 -7.73 18.16
C LEU A 480 10.90 -6.93 19.34
N PHE A 481 9.59 -6.65 19.30
CA PHE A 481 8.90 -5.85 20.30
C PHE A 481 8.21 -6.68 21.38
N ASN A 482 8.41 -8.01 21.43
CA ASN A 482 7.85 -8.89 22.45
C ASN A 482 6.32 -8.72 22.63
N LEU A 483 5.56 -8.74 21.53
CA LEU A 483 4.12 -8.49 21.56
C LEU A 483 3.36 -9.68 22.16
N HIS A 484 2.54 -9.41 23.17
CA HIS A 484 1.75 -10.41 23.91
C HIS A 484 0.53 -10.92 23.14
N SER A 485 0.14 -10.28 22.04
CA SER A 485 -0.88 -10.79 21.13
C SER A 485 -0.40 -12.07 20.46
N ASN A 486 -1.33 -12.91 19.98
CA ASN A 486 -0.97 -13.98 19.05
C ASN A 486 -0.36 -13.41 17.75
N PHE A 487 0.19 -14.30 16.91
CA PHE A 487 0.34 -14.02 15.48
C PHE A 487 -1.02 -13.65 14.86
N LEU A 488 -1.00 -12.87 13.78
CA LEU A 488 -2.20 -12.34 13.14
C LEU A 488 -3.00 -13.44 12.44
N THR A 489 -2.30 -14.37 11.77
CA THR A 489 -2.87 -15.50 11.03
C THR A 489 -1.94 -16.73 11.15
N LYS A 490 -2.20 -17.80 10.39
CA LYS A 490 -1.24 -18.92 10.23
C LYS A 490 -0.04 -18.55 9.35
N ARG A 491 -0.11 -17.48 8.55
CA ARG A 491 0.98 -17.08 7.64
C ARG A 491 2.12 -16.41 8.41
N ASP A 492 1.88 -15.41 9.25
CA ASP A 492 2.96 -14.80 10.07
C ASP A 492 3.45 -15.72 11.21
N ALA A 493 2.65 -16.72 11.60
CA ALA A 493 3.09 -17.82 12.47
C ALA A 493 4.03 -18.84 11.77
N TRP A 494 4.07 -18.84 10.44
CA TRP A 494 4.92 -19.72 9.60
C TRP A 494 6.05 -18.96 8.90
N ALA A 495 5.88 -17.66 8.69
CA ALA A 495 6.82 -16.81 7.95
C ALA A 495 8.21 -16.80 8.59
N GLY A 496 9.24 -16.70 7.75
CA GLY A 496 10.60 -16.47 8.19
C GLY A 496 10.70 -15.18 9.01
N THR A 497 11.59 -15.14 9.99
CA THR A 497 11.85 -13.91 10.76
C THR A 497 13.33 -13.55 10.75
N PHE A 498 13.61 -12.27 10.97
CA PHE A 498 14.96 -11.69 10.83
C PHE A 498 15.42 -10.89 12.06
N GLU A 499 14.82 -11.15 13.23
CA GLU A 499 15.18 -10.50 14.49
C GLU A 499 16.57 -10.88 15.00
N ASP A 500 17.11 -12.03 14.57
CA ASP A 500 18.41 -12.54 15.01
C ASP A 500 19.58 -11.81 14.35
N TYR A 501 19.40 -11.24 13.14
CA TYR A 501 20.44 -10.46 12.47
C TYR A 501 20.88 -9.23 13.28
N PHE A 502 19.95 -8.60 14.03
CA PHE A 502 20.29 -7.49 14.93
C PHE A 502 21.01 -7.93 16.23
N LYS A 503 21.17 -9.24 16.47
CA LYS A 503 21.82 -9.83 17.67
C LYS A 503 23.24 -10.32 17.39
N ILE A 504 23.65 -10.42 16.12
CA ILE A 504 25.00 -10.84 15.71
C ILE A 504 26.05 -9.88 16.29
N ARG A 505 25.78 -8.58 16.20
CA ARG A 505 26.68 -7.52 16.65
C ARG A 505 26.45 -7.16 18.12
N ARG A 506 27.54 -6.93 18.86
CA ARG A 506 27.51 -6.35 20.23
C ARG A 506 27.32 -4.83 20.25
N THR A 507 27.67 -4.15 19.16
CA THR A 507 27.61 -2.69 19.02
C THR A 507 27.16 -2.30 17.60
N PRO A 508 26.46 -1.16 17.44
CA PRO A 508 26.12 -0.64 16.13
C PRO A 508 27.40 -0.25 15.37
N ARG A 509 27.36 -0.39 14.04
CA ARG A 509 28.35 0.10 13.10
C ARG A 509 28.46 1.63 13.12
N THR A 510 29.69 2.10 13.04
CA THR A 510 30.04 3.52 12.91
C THR A 510 30.43 3.90 11.48
N ASP A 511 30.58 2.91 10.59
CA ASP A 511 31.00 3.04 9.20
C ASP A 511 29.84 3.19 8.19
N CYS A 512 28.58 3.04 8.63
CA CYS A 512 27.41 3.18 7.76
C CYS A 512 27.40 4.53 7.03
N PRO A 513 27.27 4.56 5.70
CA PRO A 513 27.49 5.78 4.90
C PRO A 513 26.49 6.87 5.27
N GLU A 514 26.93 8.13 5.35
CA GLU A 514 26.04 9.27 5.65
C GLU A 514 25.17 9.67 4.45
N LYS A 515 25.60 9.31 3.23
CA LYS A 515 24.91 9.57 1.97
C LYS A 515 25.04 8.38 1.03
N LEU A 516 24.03 8.17 0.19
CA LEU A 516 24.05 7.21 -0.92
C LEU A 516 24.42 7.89 -2.24
N PRO A 517 24.79 7.16 -3.31
CA PRO A 517 25.14 7.74 -4.60
C PRO A 517 24.07 8.69 -5.18
N GLU A 518 24.52 9.69 -5.95
CA GLU A 518 23.63 10.69 -6.54
C GLU A 518 23.00 10.20 -7.85
N VAL A 519 21.66 10.20 -7.91
CA VAL A 519 20.90 9.79 -9.10
C VAL A 519 20.75 10.98 -10.04
N THR A 520 21.77 11.22 -10.86
CA THR A 520 21.91 12.46 -11.66
C THR A 520 21.04 12.51 -12.93
N LYS A 521 20.59 11.37 -13.46
CA LYS A 521 19.84 11.29 -14.73
C LYS A 521 18.41 10.75 -14.53
N SER A 522 17.52 11.07 -15.47
CA SER A 522 16.25 10.35 -15.65
C SER A 522 16.53 9.06 -16.43
N LEU A 523 15.83 7.97 -16.11
CA LEU A 523 15.80 6.78 -16.98
C LEU A 523 14.67 6.89 -18.00
N ARG A 524 13.59 7.62 -17.66
CA ARG A 524 12.53 8.01 -18.61
C ARG A 524 13.02 9.09 -19.59
N PRO A 525 12.76 8.98 -20.91
CA PRO A 525 13.19 9.95 -21.91
C PRO A 525 12.32 11.22 -22.02
N PHE A 526 11.18 11.27 -21.32
CA PHE A 526 10.22 12.38 -21.34
C PHE A 526 9.72 12.79 -19.92
N GLY A 527 8.95 13.88 -19.85
CA GLY A 527 8.37 14.40 -18.61
C GLY A 527 7.28 13.51 -18.00
N PRO A 528 6.69 13.90 -16.86
CA PRO A 528 5.55 13.21 -16.27
C PRO A 528 4.31 13.20 -17.17
N LYS A 529 3.50 12.15 -17.07
CA LYS A 529 2.31 11.93 -17.94
C LYS A 529 1.00 12.28 -17.23
N GLU A 530 0.85 13.52 -16.74
CA GLU A 530 -0.32 13.85 -15.90
C GLU A 530 -1.67 13.88 -16.65
N ASP A 531 -1.66 13.92 -17.98
CA ASP A 531 -2.84 13.82 -18.84
C ASP A 531 -3.22 12.36 -19.22
N SER A 532 -2.44 11.35 -18.81
CA SER A 532 -2.76 9.95 -19.16
C SER A 532 -3.95 9.39 -18.37
N SER A 533 -4.53 8.31 -18.87
CA SER A 533 -5.41 7.43 -18.09
C SER A 533 -4.67 6.81 -16.90
N LEU A 534 -5.44 6.42 -15.88
CA LEU A 534 -4.94 5.79 -14.66
C LEU A 534 -4.49 4.34 -14.88
N SER A 535 -3.46 3.89 -14.14
CA SER A 535 -3.17 2.46 -13.94
C SER A 535 -4.26 1.77 -13.10
N GLU A 536 -4.27 0.44 -13.03
CA GLU A 536 -5.29 -0.26 -12.24
C GLU A 536 -5.25 0.13 -10.76
N PHE A 537 -4.06 0.16 -10.16
CA PHE A 537 -3.89 0.56 -8.77
C PHE A 537 -4.26 2.04 -8.52
N GLN A 538 -3.93 2.94 -9.46
CA GLN A 538 -4.39 4.32 -9.41
C GLN A 538 -5.93 4.43 -9.43
N VAL A 539 -6.64 3.59 -10.19
CA VAL A 539 -8.12 3.54 -10.15
C VAL A 539 -8.60 3.11 -8.76
N GLU A 540 -8.00 2.10 -8.12
CA GLU A 540 -8.36 1.68 -6.76
C GLU A 540 -8.14 2.74 -5.70
N LEU A 541 -7.02 3.48 -5.79
CA LEU A 541 -6.76 4.62 -4.92
C LEU A 541 -7.85 5.71 -5.07
N ILE A 542 -8.45 5.85 -6.26
CA ILE A 542 -9.62 6.71 -6.48
C ILE A 542 -10.92 6.09 -5.95
N GLN A 543 -11.09 4.76 -5.97
CA GLN A 543 -12.20 4.10 -5.26
C GLN A 543 -12.11 4.35 -3.75
N LEU A 544 -10.91 4.19 -3.16
CA LEU A 544 -10.61 4.52 -1.77
C LEU A 544 -10.90 6.01 -1.49
N ALA A 545 -10.42 6.93 -2.33
CA ALA A 545 -10.72 8.36 -2.20
C ALA A 545 -12.24 8.64 -2.21
N SER A 546 -13.00 7.97 -3.08
CA SER A 546 -14.47 8.11 -3.13
C SER A 546 -15.16 7.63 -1.85
N GLN A 547 -14.61 6.62 -1.18
CA GLN A 547 -15.06 6.21 0.14
C GLN A 547 -14.72 7.27 1.19
N LEU A 548 -13.45 7.71 1.24
CA LEU A 548 -12.96 8.68 2.21
C LEU A 548 -13.68 10.03 2.11
N ASN A 549 -14.12 10.44 0.92
CA ASN A 549 -14.89 11.68 0.72
C ASN A 549 -16.42 11.51 0.84
N GLY A 550 -16.91 10.27 0.88
CA GLY A 550 -18.33 9.93 0.93
C GLY A 550 -19.03 9.84 -0.45
N ASP A 551 -18.35 10.18 -1.55
CA ASP A 551 -18.90 10.18 -2.91
C ASP A 551 -19.21 8.77 -3.46
N HIS A 552 -18.77 7.68 -2.82
CA HIS A 552 -19.10 6.29 -3.16
C HIS A 552 -20.61 5.98 -3.26
N VAL A 553 -21.49 6.81 -2.68
CA VAL A 553 -22.96 6.68 -2.79
C VAL A 553 -23.55 7.37 -4.02
N LEU A 554 -22.72 7.93 -4.91
CA LEU A 554 -23.13 8.54 -6.17
C LEU A 554 -23.20 7.49 -7.29
N ASN A 555 -24.05 7.74 -8.29
CA ASN A 555 -24.28 6.83 -9.43
C ASN A 555 -23.05 6.60 -10.33
N THR A 556 -21.92 7.26 -10.05
CA THR A 556 -20.62 7.04 -10.73
C THR A 556 -19.84 5.87 -10.14
N TYR A 557 -20.25 5.28 -9.01
CA TYR A 557 -19.59 4.13 -8.40
C TYR A 557 -20.04 2.81 -9.05
N PRO A 558 -19.14 1.85 -9.38
CA PRO A 558 -17.70 1.76 -9.08
C PRO A 558 -16.78 2.28 -10.22
N ASP A 559 -17.30 3.14 -11.10
CA ASP A 559 -16.62 3.58 -12.32
C ASP A 559 -15.91 4.95 -12.19
N ILE A 560 -15.93 5.54 -10.99
CA ILE A 560 -15.15 6.73 -10.65
C ILE A 560 -13.65 6.50 -10.89
N GLY A 561 -12.95 7.51 -11.42
CA GLY A 561 -11.56 7.39 -11.86
C GLY A 561 -11.38 6.89 -13.30
N ARG A 562 -12.31 6.13 -13.90
CA ARG A 562 -12.16 5.63 -15.30
C ARG A 562 -12.00 6.73 -16.35
N THR A 563 -12.49 7.94 -16.07
CA THR A 563 -12.48 9.09 -16.98
C THR A 563 -11.66 10.26 -16.42
N MET A 564 -10.86 10.04 -15.39
CA MET A 564 -9.95 11.05 -14.83
C MET A 564 -8.57 10.92 -15.47
N THR A 565 -7.89 12.04 -15.67
CA THR A 565 -6.44 12.00 -15.91
C THR A 565 -5.68 11.75 -14.59
N VAL A 566 -4.41 11.32 -14.68
CA VAL A 566 -3.51 11.18 -13.52
C VAL A 566 -3.45 12.46 -12.67
N GLY A 567 -3.42 13.64 -13.29
CA GLY A 567 -3.43 14.93 -12.61
C GLY A 567 -4.76 15.25 -11.92
N GLU A 568 -5.89 14.91 -12.52
CA GLU A 568 -7.21 15.04 -11.88
C GLU A 568 -7.37 14.09 -10.70
N ALA A 569 -6.93 12.84 -10.87
CA ALA A 569 -6.96 11.81 -9.86
C ALA A 569 -6.13 12.18 -8.63
N ASN A 570 -4.89 12.67 -8.80
CA ASN A 570 -4.08 13.14 -7.67
C ASN A 570 -4.80 14.24 -6.88
N ARG A 571 -5.36 15.24 -7.57
CA ARG A 571 -6.13 16.33 -6.93
C ARG A 571 -7.36 15.82 -6.17
N TYR A 572 -8.06 14.82 -6.71
CA TYR A 572 -9.21 14.20 -6.04
C TYR A 572 -8.81 13.38 -4.80
N ALA A 573 -7.72 12.62 -4.90
CA ALA A 573 -7.18 11.82 -3.79
C ALA A 573 -6.69 12.71 -2.63
N GLU A 574 -5.99 13.80 -2.94
CA GLU A 574 -5.52 14.77 -1.94
C GLU A 574 -6.68 15.48 -1.21
N ASP A 575 -7.73 15.95 -1.93
CA ASP A 575 -8.93 16.54 -1.29
C ASP A 575 -9.64 15.53 -0.37
N ALA A 576 -9.84 14.30 -0.85
CA ALA A 576 -10.52 13.26 -0.11
C ALA A 576 -9.80 12.91 1.20
N VAL A 577 -8.48 12.71 1.15
CA VAL A 577 -7.67 12.41 2.34
C VAL A 577 -7.60 13.62 3.27
N ALA A 578 -7.46 14.84 2.75
CA ALA A 578 -7.44 16.07 3.56
C ALA A 578 -8.76 16.25 4.33
N ARG A 579 -9.91 16.16 3.65
CA ARG A 579 -11.25 16.32 4.24
C ARG A 579 -11.59 15.20 5.22
N PHE A 580 -11.25 13.95 4.91
CA PHE A 580 -11.44 12.81 5.81
C PHE A 580 -10.68 13.01 7.13
N LEU A 581 -9.40 13.39 7.05
CA LEU A 581 -8.57 13.61 8.23
C LEU A 581 -8.95 14.88 8.99
N GLU A 582 -9.40 15.96 8.33
CA GLU A 582 -9.91 17.15 8.99
C GLU A 582 -11.22 16.88 9.74
N ALA A 583 -12.22 16.29 9.08
CA ALA A 583 -13.49 15.93 9.70
C ALA A 583 -13.29 15.02 10.92
N GLY A 584 -12.39 14.04 10.83
CA GLY A 584 -11.99 13.20 11.95
C GLY A 584 -11.38 13.96 13.12
N ARG A 585 -10.47 14.90 12.87
CA ARG A 585 -9.86 15.76 13.90
C ARG A 585 -10.87 16.71 14.56
N ILE A 586 -11.87 17.18 13.80
CA ILE A 586 -12.98 17.99 14.33
C ILE A 586 -13.88 17.13 15.22
N ALA A 587 -14.25 15.92 14.79
CA ALA A 587 -15.07 14.99 15.58
C ALA A 587 -14.39 14.59 16.90
N LEU A 588 -13.09 14.28 16.90
CA LEU A 588 -12.31 14.05 18.12
C LEU A 588 -12.35 15.27 19.07
N ARG A 589 -12.13 16.49 18.57
CA ARG A 589 -12.22 17.72 19.37
C ARG A 589 -13.62 17.99 19.93
N ALA A 590 -14.66 17.48 19.27
CA ALA A 590 -16.04 17.55 19.73
C ALA A 590 -16.42 16.43 20.72
N GLY A 591 -15.49 15.56 21.12
CA GLY A 591 -15.74 14.48 22.09
C GLY A 591 -16.45 13.26 21.49
N ALA A 592 -16.39 13.06 20.18
CA ALA A 592 -16.90 11.83 19.56
C ALA A 592 -16.14 10.58 20.04
N ASN A 593 -16.81 9.43 20.11
CA ASN A 593 -16.21 8.15 20.50
C ASN A 593 -15.01 7.82 19.60
N GLU A 594 -13.80 7.83 20.16
CA GLU A 594 -12.55 7.66 19.41
C GLU A 594 -12.46 6.31 18.67
N SER A 595 -13.21 5.29 19.09
CA SER A 595 -13.25 3.97 18.44
C SER A 595 -14.24 3.88 17.26
N ALA A 596 -15.06 4.91 17.02
CA ALA A 596 -15.99 4.94 15.89
C ALA A 596 -15.25 5.08 14.56
N LEU A 597 -15.79 4.43 13.51
CA LEU A 597 -15.37 4.61 12.13
C LEU A 597 -15.84 5.98 11.61
N VAL A 598 -15.02 6.64 10.79
CA VAL A 598 -15.41 7.89 10.14
C VAL A 598 -16.20 7.61 8.87
N THR A 599 -17.50 7.92 8.91
CA THR A 599 -18.41 7.85 7.76
C THR A 599 -18.65 9.27 7.21
N MET A 600 -18.06 9.56 6.05
CA MET A 600 -18.28 10.82 5.33
C MET A 600 -19.55 10.76 4.46
N ARG A 601 -20.10 11.93 4.14
CA ARG A 601 -21.26 12.09 3.23
C ARG A 601 -20.83 12.97 2.04
N PRO A 602 -21.37 12.77 0.82
CA PRO A 602 -21.08 13.63 -0.31
C PRO A 602 -21.32 15.10 0.03
N ALA A 603 -20.42 15.97 -0.43
CA ALA A 603 -20.65 17.40 -0.34
C ALA A 603 -21.71 17.81 -1.38
N LEU A 604 -22.63 18.71 -1.02
CA LEU A 604 -23.58 19.27 -2.00
C LEU A 604 -22.86 20.05 -3.12
N THR A 605 -21.60 20.43 -2.91
CA THR A 605 -20.72 21.07 -3.88
C THR A 605 -20.04 20.11 -4.88
N SER A 606 -19.80 18.82 -4.55
CA SER A 606 -19.18 17.87 -5.51
C SER A 606 -20.09 17.56 -6.70
N ARG A 607 -21.40 17.82 -6.58
CA ARG A 607 -22.35 17.81 -7.71
C ARG A 607 -22.15 18.93 -8.72
N ALA A 608 -21.58 20.07 -8.33
CA ALA A 608 -21.47 21.24 -9.20
C ALA A 608 -20.32 21.08 -10.22
N SER A 609 -19.14 20.64 -9.76
CA SER A 609 -17.94 20.46 -10.59
C SER A 609 -18.11 19.39 -11.68
N MET A 610 -18.84 18.31 -11.40
CA MET A 610 -19.12 17.28 -12.42
C MET A 610 -20.12 17.72 -13.50
N SER A 611 -20.88 18.81 -13.27
CA SER A 611 -21.86 19.31 -14.24
C SER A 611 -21.31 20.38 -15.20
N SER A 612 -20.18 21.01 -14.86
CA SER A 612 -19.61 22.13 -15.63
C SER A 612 -18.87 21.74 -16.91
N GLY A 613 -18.64 20.45 -17.16
CA GLY A 613 -17.94 19.96 -18.37
C GLY A 613 -18.82 19.81 -19.63
N LEU A 614 -20.12 20.12 -19.55
CA LEU A 614 -21.11 19.84 -20.60
C LEU A 614 -21.99 21.08 -20.93
N SER A 615 -21.37 22.26 -21.08
CA SER A 615 -22.10 23.48 -21.47
C SER A 615 -21.24 24.58 -22.12
N SER A 616 -20.45 24.27 -23.15
CA SER A 616 -19.67 25.29 -23.88
C SER A 616 -19.56 25.09 -25.41
N GLU A 617 -20.56 24.46 -26.04
CA GLU A 617 -20.78 24.53 -27.49
C GLU A 617 -22.28 24.69 -27.80
N LEU A 618 -22.75 25.94 -27.86
CA LEU A 618 -23.92 26.43 -28.60
C LEU A 618 -24.00 27.97 -28.53
#